data_AF-A0A3N1HB38-F1
#
_entry.id   AF-A0A3N1HB38-F1
#
_cell.length_a   1.000
_cell.length_b   1.000
_cell.length_c   1.000
_cell.angle_alpha   90.00
_cell.angle_beta   90.00
_cell.angle_gamma   90.00
#
_symmetry.space_group_name_H-M   'P 1'
#
loop_
_entity.id
_entity.type
_entity.pdbx_description
1 polymer ?
#
loop_
_entity_poly.entity_id
_entity_poly.type
_entity_poly.pdbx_seq_one_letter_code
_entity_poly.pdbx_strand_id
1 'polypeptide(L)'
;MTSAPNTPKRPKPTPPKPIDLARRLFILSAVIGVVRFMVELADREMLIRELRVRQPDLSQDDLDAAATGGIVFGLLIAVGLILVYTLLANRMAGGRNWARVLLTVIAGAGIFLGVVRLVAAFSGFAAAFGLAVNGVDLAFGVVTMLIDATAVVLMYQPAVSGYFRSVRSVSATPPQVANGL
;
A
#
# COMPACT_ATOMS: atom_id res chain seq x y z
N MET A 1 42.55 27.99 18.10
CA MET A 1 41.70 26.82 17.76
C MET A 1 40.28 27.16 18.19
N THR A 2 39.44 27.64 17.28
CA THR A 2 38.04 28.02 17.55
C THR A 2 37.16 26.79 17.42
N SER A 3 36.67 26.29 18.54
CA SER A 3 35.69 25.18 18.60
C SER A 3 34.37 25.63 17.98
N ALA A 4 33.93 24.92 16.93
CA ALA A 4 32.65 25.15 16.28
C ALA A 4 31.48 25.02 17.29
N PRO A 5 30.46 25.88 17.22
CA PRO A 5 29.31 25.80 18.12
C PRO A 5 28.57 24.48 17.88
N ASN A 6 28.51 23.64 18.91
CA ASN A 6 27.65 22.46 18.97
C ASN A 6 26.20 22.92 18.79
N THR A 7 25.69 22.87 17.57
CA THR A 7 24.29 23.17 17.29
C THR A 7 23.47 22.02 17.88
N PRO A 8 22.65 22.24 18.92
CA PRO A 8 21.86 21.15 19.47
C PRO A 8 20.93 20.62 18.38
N LYS A 9 21.09 19.34 18.00
CA LYS A 9 20.15 18.64 17.13
C LYS A 9 18.78 18.73 17.78
N ARG A 10 17.90 19.61 17.27
CA ARG A 10 16.51 19.69 17.73
C ARG A 10 15.92 18.27 17.72
N PRO A 11 15.33 17.79 18.83
CA PRO A 11 14.72 16.47 18.86
C PRO A 11 13.69 16.38 17.74
N LYS A 12 13.82 15.35 16.87
CA LYS A 12 12.81 15.09 15.85
C LYS A 12 11.48 14.85 16.58
N PRO A 13 10.40 15.62 16.27
CA PRO A 13 9.10 15.40 16.88
C PRO A 13 8.67 13.95 16.66
N THR A 14 8.50 13.18 17.74
CA THR A 14 8.06 11.78 17.67
C THR A 14 6.67 11.74 17.02
N PRO A 15 6.41 10.84 16.05
CA PRO A 15 5.10 10.74 15.43
C PRO A 15 4.02 10.48 16.49
N PRO A 16 2.85 11.13 16.40
CA PRO A 16 1.68 10.78 17.21
C PRO A 16 1.32 9.29 17.03
N LYS A 17 0.92 8.62 18.12
CA LYS A 17 0.50 7.20 18.13
C LYS A 17 -0.48 6.81 16.98
N PRO A 18 -1.45 7.66 16.57
CA PRO A 18 -2.32 7.35 15.44
C PRO A 18 -1.58 7.21 14.09
N ILE A 19 -0.50 7.97 13.86
CA ILE A 19 0.31 7.86 12.64
C ILE A 19 1.05 6.53 12.63
N ASP A 20 1.61 6.13 13.77
CA ASP A 20 2.29 4.86 13.88
C ASP A 20 1.35 3.67 13.66
N LEU A 21 0.11 3.77 14.15
CA LEU A 21 -0.92 2.77 13.89
C LEU A 21 -1.32 2.75 12.40
N ALA A 22 -1.56 3.90 11.78
CA ALA A 22 -1.85 4.00 10.35
C ALA A 22 -0.72 3.42 9.48
N ARG A 23 0.54 3.70 9.83
CA ARG A 23 1.71 3.10 9.18
C ARG A 23 1.66 1.57 9.25
N ARG A 24 1.39 1.00 10.43
CA ARG A 24 1.30 -0.46 10.61
C ARG A 24 0.14 -1.06 9.83
N LEU A 25 -1.01 -0.37 9.76
CA LEU A 25 -2.16 -0.83 9.00
C LEU A 25 -1.89 -0.86 7.49
N PHE A 26 -1.21 0.15 6.94
CA PHE A 26 -0.82 0.12 5.52
C PHE A 26 0.16 -1.01 5.21
N ILE A 27 1.13 -1.27 6.09
CA ILE A 27 2.05 -2.40 5.92
C ILE A 27 1.29 -3.73 6.04
N LEU A 28 0.37 -3.84 7.01
CA LEU A 28 -0.46 -5.04 7.19
C LEU A 28 -1.34 -5.31 5.96
N SER A 29 -2.00 -4.28 5.42
CA SER A 29 -2.78 -4.36 4.18
C SER A 29 -1.94 -4.86 3.01
N ALA A 30 -0.74 -4.28 2.81
CA ALA A 30 0.18 -4.72 1.77
C ALA A 30 0.61 -6.19 1.94
N VAL A 31 0.89 -6.61 3.18
CA VAL A 31 1.24 -8.02 3.46
C VAL A 31 0.06 -8.95 3.17
N ILE A 32 -1.16 -8.60 3.59
CA ILE A 32 -2.36 -9.39 3.31
C ILE A 32 -2.58 -9.51 1.79
N GLY A 33 -2.47 -8.40 1.07
CA GLY A 33 -2.60 -8.38 -0.40
C GLY A 33 -1.56 -9.27 -1.08
N VAL A 34 -0.31 -9.22 -0.62
CA VAL A 34 0.77 -10.07 -1.15
C VAL A 34 0.54 -11.54 -0.81
N VAL A 35 0.15 -11.88 0.41
CA VAL A 35 -0.16 -13.28 0.79
C VAL A 35 -1.28 -13.82 -0.08
N ARG A 36 -2.34 -13.05 -0.29
CA ARG A 36 -3.43 -13.43 -1.19
C ARG A 36 -2.94 -13.66 -2.61
N PHE A 37 -2.17 -12.71 -3.16
CA PHE A 37 -1.58 -12.84 -4.49
C PHE A 37 -0.69 -14.08 -4.60
N MET A 38 0.07 -14.41 -3.55
CA MET A 38 0.90 -15.63 -3.52
C MET A 38 0.07 -16.92 -3.47
N VAL A 39 -1.07 -16.91 -2.77
CA VAL A 39 -1.99 -18.06 -2.76
C VAL A 39 -2.61 -18.25 -4.15
N GLU A 40 -3.04 -17.17 -4.80
CA GLU A 40 -3.55 -17.20 -6.18
C GLU A 40 -2.47 -17.69 -7.16
N LEU A 41 -1.23 -17.22 -7.00
CA LEU A 41 -0.10 -17.63 -7.84
C LEU A 41 0.39 -19.06 -7.57
N ALA A 42 0.16 -19.59 -6.37
CA ALA A 42 0.51 -20.96 -5.99
C ALA A 42 -0.47 -21.99 -6.57
N ASP A 43 -1.66 -21.58 -7.04
CA ASP A 43 -2.58 -22.42 -7.79
C ASP A 43 -2.06 -22.66 -9.22
N ARG A 44 -0.99 -23.45 -9.29
CA ARG A 44 -0.25 -23.77 -10.52
C ARG A 44 -1.14 -24.42 -11.56
N GLU A 45 -2.09 -25.26 -11.13
CA GLU A 45 -2.98 -25.92 -12.06
C GLU A 45 -3.95 -24.95 -12.72
N MET A 46 -4.48 -23.97 -11.98
CA MET A 46 -5.29 -22.92 -12.55
C MET A 46 -4.49 -22.11 -13.58
N LEU A 47 -3.25 -21.73 -13.25
CA LEU A 47 -2.37 -21.00 -14.17
C LEU A 47 -2.08 -21.78 -15.45
N ILE A 48 -1.74 -23.07 -15.35
CA ILE A 48 -1.46 -23.92 -16.51
C ILE A 48 -2.72 -24.11 -17.36
N ARG A 49 -3.89 -24.31 -16.73
CA ARG A 49 -5.17 -24.40 -17.45
C ARG A 49 -5.46 -23.11 -18.22
N GLU A 50 -5.31 -21.95 -17.58
CA GLU A 50 -5.51 -20.66 -18.24
C GLU A 50 -4.51 -20.42 -19.37
N LEU A 51 -3.24 -20.75 -19.17
CA LEU A 51 -2.21 -20.62 -20.20
C LEU A 51 -2.51 -21.52 -21.39
N ARG A 52 -2.96 -22.76 -21.18
CA ARG A 52 -3.35 -23.66 -22.28
C ARG A 52 -4.57 -23.17 -23.05
N VAL A 53 -5.55 -22.57 -22.37
CA VAL A 53 -6.70 -21.94 -23.05
C VAL A 53 -6.26 -20.75 -23.92
N ARG A 54 -5.29 -19.96 -23.45
CA ARG A 54 -4.79 -18.79 -24.20
C ARG A 54 -3.74 -19.12 -25.26
N GLN A 55 -2.97 -20.17 -25.05
CA GLN A 55 -1.85 -20.61 -25.88
C GLN A 55 -1.87 -22.14 -26.02
N PRO A 56 -2.78 -22.67 -26.87
CA PRO A 56 -2.95 -24.11 -27.03
C PRO A 56 -1.74 -24.79 -27.69
N ASP A 57 -0.96 -24.02 -28.46
CA ASP A 57 0.17 -24.52 -29.27
C ASP A 57 1.46 -24.75 -28.46
N LEU A 58 1.51 -24.32 -27.19
CA LEU A 58 2.68 -24.52 -26.35
C LEU A 58 2.82 -25.97 -25.89
N SER A 59 4.07 -26.46 -25.90
CA SER A 59 4.42 -27.75 -25.31
C SER A 59 4.19 -27.75 -23.79
N GLN A 60 4.11 -28.93 -23.17
CA GLN A 60 4.01 -29.02 -21.71
C GLN A 60 5.23 -28.40 -21.02
N ASP A 61 6.42 -28.61 -21.59
CA ASP A 61 7.68 -28.08 -21.06
C ASP A 61 7.69 -26.54 -21.07
N ASP A 62 7.16 -25.92 -22.14
CA ASP A 62 7.04 -24.45 -22.23
C ASP A 62 6.04 -23.90 -21.21
N LEU A 63 4.92 -24.60 -20.97
CA LEU A 63 3.96 -24.20 -19.95
C LEU A 63 4.53 -24.31 -18.55
N ASP A 64 5.29 -25.37 -18.27
CA ASP A 64 5.94 -25.57 -16.98
C ASP A 64 7.02 -24.52 -16.72
N ALA A 65 7.80 -24.16 -17.75
CA ALA A 65 8.77 -23.08 -17.71
C ALA A 65 8.09 -21.72 -17.51
N ALA A 66 7.00 -21.44 -18.23
CA ALA A 66 6.23 -20.21 -18.10
C ALA A 66 5.59 -20.06 -16.72
N ALA A 67 5.01 -21.13 -16.17
CA ALA A 67 4.45 -21.13 -14.83
C ALA A 67 5.53 -20.85 -13.77
N THR A 68 6.68 -21.50 -13.89
CA THR A 68 7.82 -21.29 -12.98
C THR A 68 8.37 -19.87 -13.08
N GLY A 69 8.54 -19.35 -14.29
CA GLY A 69 8.95 -17.96 -14.53
C GLY A 69 7.95 -16.95 -13.97
N GLY A 70 6.65 -17.22 -14.13
CA GLY A 70 5.56 -16.41 -13.57
C GLY A 70 5.59 -16.37 -12.04
N ILE A 71 5.86 -17.51 -11.38
CA ILE A 71 5.99 -17.60 -9.93
C ILE A 71 7.17 -16.75 -9.44
N VAL A 72 8.35 -16.91 -10.04
CA VAL A 72 9.56 -16.14 -9.65
C VAL A 72 9.34 -14.65 -9.87
N PHE A 73 8.80 -14.27 -11.02
CA PHE A 73 8.50 -12.87 -11.33
C PHE A 73 7.45 -12.28 -10.38
N GLY A 74 6.39 -13.03 -10.07
CA GLY A 74 5.39 -12.63 -9.09
C GLY A 74 5.99 -12.45 -7.70
N LEU A 75 6.91 -13.31 -7.27
CA LEU A 75 7.64 -13.14 -6.01
C LEU A 75 8.46 -11.85 -5.98
N LEU A 76 9.14 -11.51 -7.08
CA LEU A 76 9.88 -10.25 -7.21
C LEU A 76 8.96 -9.03 -7.08
N ILE A 77 7.80 -9.06 -7.75
CA ILE A 77 6.78 -8.00 -7.64
C ILE A 77 6.28 -7.90 -6.20
N ALA A 78 5.95 -9.02 -5.56
CA ALA A 78 5.45 -9.06 -4.18
C ALA A 78 6.43 -8.42 -3.19
N VAL A 79 7.72 -8.77 -3.27
CA VAL A 79 8.77 -8.15 -2.45
C VAL A 79 8.87 -6.65 -2.76
N GLY A 80 8.86 -6.27 -4.05
CA GLY A 80 8.89 -4.88 -4.47
C GLY A 80 7.72 -4.06 -3.91
N LEU A 81 6.50 -4.60 -3.93
CA LEU A 81 5.31 -3.95 -3.39
C LEU A 81 5.42 -3.73 -1.87
N ILE A 82 5.87 -4.73 -1.11
CA ILE A 82 6.08 -4.59 0.33
C ILE A 82 7.11 -3.49 0.62
N LEU A 83 8.21 -3.46 -0.12
CA LEU A 83 9.25 -2.42 0.03
C LEU A 83 8.69 -1.03 -0.28
N VAL A 84 7.97 -0.87 -1.39
CA VAL A 84 7.36 0.41 -1.79
C VAL A 84 6.36 0.90 -0.73
N TYR A 85 5.45 0.03 -0.28
CA TYR A 85 4.48 0.37 0.76
C TYR A 85 5.17 0.76 2.07
N THR A 86 6.18 0.00 2.48
CA THR A 86 6.95 0.28 3.71
C THR A 86 7.69 1.62 3.59
N LEU A 87 8.28 1.92 2.44
CA LEU A 87 8.94 3.20 2.17
C LEU A 87 7.95 4.36 2.21
N LEU A 88 6.80 4.24 1.55
CA LEU A 88 5.74 5.26 1.57
C LEU A 88 5.21 5.49 2.99
N ALA A 89 4.93 4.42 3.73
CA ALA A 89 4.41 4.50 5.09
C ALA A 89 5.44 5.12 6.06
N ASN A 90 6.74 4.82 5.90
CA ASN A 90 7.81 5.47 6.64
C ASN A 90 7.98 6.95 6.27
N ARG A 91 7.85 7.32 4.98
CA ARG A 91 7.91 8.73 4.53
C ARG A 91 6.71 9.53 5.03
N MET A 92 5.53 8.90 5.08
CA MET A 92 4.32 9.47 5.67
C MET A 92 4.51 9.72 7.17
N ALA A 93 5.06 8.75 7.91
CA ALA A 93 5.40 8.91 9.33
C ALA A 93 6.43 10.01 9.57
N GLY A 94 7.32 10.25 8.60
CA GLY A 94 8.29 11.36 8.60
C GLY A 94 7.71 12.74 8.24
N GLY A 95 6.39 12.90 8.14
CA GLY A 95 5.74 14.19 7.94
C GLY A 95 5.65 14.67 6.47
N ARG A 96 6.07 13.88 5.48
CA ARG A 96 5.97 14.27 4.06
C ARG A 96 4.52 14.22 3.58
N ASN A 97 4.00 15.35 3.11
CA ASN A 97 2.62 15.45 2.65
C ASN A 97 2.36 14.69 1.33
N TRP A 98 3.34 14.56 0.42
CA TRP A 98 3.15 13.78 -0.82
C TRP A 98 2.81 12.32 -0.51
N ALA A 99 3.43 11.74 0.52
CA ALA A 99 3.32 10.32 0.81
C ALA A 99 1.92 9.98 1.31
N ARG A 100 1.30 10.92 2.03
CA ARG A 100 -0.10 10.83 2.44
C ARG A 100 -1.04 10.82 1.26
N VAL A 101 -0.82 11.73 0.29
CA VAL A 101 -1.67 11.79 -0.91
C VAL A 101 -1.55 10.49 -1.70
N LEU A 102 -0.34 9.99 -1.94
CA LEU A 102 -0.14 8.72 -2.65
C LEU A 102 -0.80 7.53 -1.94
N LEU A 103 -0.60 7.38 -0.62
CA LEU A 103 -1.24 6.30 0.14
C LEU A 103 -2.77 6.42 0.11
N THR A 104 -3.31 7.63 0.14
CA THR A 104 -4.76 7.85 0.06
C THR A 104 -5.30 7.51 -1.32
N VAL A 105 -4.59 7.85 -2.39
CA VAL A 105 -4.99 7.52 -3.76
C VAL A 105 -5.00 6.00 -3.94
N ILE A 106 -3.95 5.31 -3.50
CA ILE A 106 -3.84 3.85 -3.61
C ILE A 106 -4.92 3.16 -2.77
N ALA A 107 -5.06 3.55 -1.50
CA ALA A 107 -6.09 3.00 -0.62
C ALA A 107 -7.50 3.32 -1.12
N GLY A 108 -7.73 4.54 -1.60
CA GLY A 108 -9.00 4.96 -2.17
C GLY A 108 -9.38 4.15 -3.41
N ALA A 109 -8.41 3.87 -4.29
CA ALA A 109 -8.62 2.98 -5.42
C ALA A 109 -8.94 1.54 -4.97
N GLY A 110 -8.20 1.00 -3.99
CA GLY A 110 -8.45 -0.32 -3.41
C GLY A 110 -9.85 -0.43 -2.80
N ILE A 111 -10.25 0.56 -2.02
CA ILE A 111 -11.59 0.65 -1.41
C ILE A 111 -12.67 0.74 -2.49
N PHE A 112 -12.50 1.61 -3.49
CA PHE A 112 -13.44 1.77 -4.58
C PHE A 112 -13.64 0.46 -5.34
N LEU A 113 -12.55 -0.21 -5.72
CA LEU A 113 -12.61 -1.52 -6.37
C LEU A 113 -13.27 -2.57 -5.48
N GLY A 114 -12.97 -2.57 -4.17
CA GLY A 114 -13.62 -3.44 -3.19
C GLY A 114 -15.13 -3.26 -3.15
N VAL A 115 -15.61 -2.02 -3.12
CA VAL A 115 -17.04 -1.68 -3.16
C VAL A 115 -17.68 -2.12 -4.46
N VAL A 116 -17.04 -1.85 -5.61
CA VAL A 116 -17.55 -2.28 -6.93
C VAL A 116 -17.70 -3.79 -6.98
N ARG A 117 -16.72 -4.56 -6.50
CA ARG A 117 -16.79 -6.02 -6.43
C ARG A 117 -17.91 -6.49 -5.52
N LEU A 118 -18.11 -5.83 -4.37
CA LEU A 118 -19.18 -6.13 -3.42
C LEU A 118 -20.57 -5.91 -4.05
N VAL A 119 -20.77 -4.76 -4.69
CA VAL A 119 -22.01 -4.43 -5.41
C VAL A 119 -22.25 -5.43 -6.54
N ALA A 120 -21.23 -5.76 -7.33
CA ALA A 120 -21.35 -6.74 -8.40
C ALA A 120 -21.74 -8.15 -7.90
N ALA A 121 -21.20 -8.56 -6.74
CA ALA A 121 -21.54 -9.83 -6.11
C ALA A 121 -22.99 -9.89 -5.62
N PHE A 122 -23.47 -8.84 -4.92
CA PHE A 122 -24.82 -8.84 -4.33
C PHE A 122 -25.94 -8.47 -5.30
N SER A 123 -25.64 -7.74 -6.37
CA SER A 123 -26.63 -7.37 -7.40
C SER A 123 -26.94 -8.50 -8.41
N GLY A 124 -26.20 -9.61 -8.35
CA GLY A 124 -26.25 -10.66 -9.38
C GLY A 124 -25.58 -10.26 -10.71
N PHE A 125 -25.05 -9.05 -10.82
CA PHE A 125 -24.31 -8.58 -12.00
C PHE A 125 -23.12 -9.50 -12.31
N ALA A 126 -22.34 -9.92 -11.29
CA ALA A 126 -21.25 -10.86 -11.50
C ALA A 126 -21.72 -12.19 -12.10
N ALA A 127 -22.85 -12.73 -11.62
CA ALA A 127 -23.44 -13.95 -12.14
C ALA A 127 -23.94 -13.80 -13.59
N ALA A 128 -24.47 -12.63 -13.96
CA ALA A 128 -24.92 -12.35 -15.32
C ALA A 128 -23.80 -12.38 -16.37
N PHE A 129 -22.54 -12.17 -15.96
CA PHE A 129 -21.35 -12.26 -16.82
C PHE A 129 -20.56 -13.57 -16.62
N GLY A 130 -21.10 -14.54 -15.88
CA GLY A 130 -20.41 -15.81 -15.60
C GLY A 130 -19.17 -15.67 -14.71
N LEU A 131 -19.05 -14.56 -13.98
CA LEU A 131 -17.93 -14.34 -13.06
C LEU A 131 -18.17 -15.14 -11.77
N ALA A 132 -17.32 -16.13 -11.51
CA ALA A 132 -17.34 -16.87 -10.26
C ALA A 132 -16.96 -15.95 -9.09
N VAL A 133 -17.87 -15.80 -8.12
CA VAL A 133 -17.61 -15.07 -6.88
C VAL A 133 -17.39 -16.08 -5.77
N ASN A 134 -16.15 -16.19 -5.30
CA ASN A 134 -15.83 -17.00 -4.13
C ASN A 134 -16.08 -16.18 -2.85
N GLY A 135 -16.83 -16.74 -1.90
CA GLY A 135 -17.13 -16.08 -0.62
C GLY A 135 -15.89 -15.78 0.22
N VAL A 136 -14.86 -16.63 0.13
CA VAL A 136 -13.57 -16.42 0.81
C VAL A 136 -12.86 -15.20 0.22
N ASP A 137 -12.82 -15.10 -1.12
CA ASP A 137 -12.22 -13.98 -1.84
C ASP A 137 -12.91 -12.66 -1.53
N LEU A 138 -14.24 -12.69 -1.40
CA LEU A 138 -15.04 -11.55 -1.01
C LEU A 138 -14.76 -11.12 0.43
N ALA A 139 -14.69 -12.08 1.36
CA ALA A 139 -14.39 -11.81 2.77
C ALA A 139 -13.00 -11.17 2.94
N PHE A 140 -11.96 -11.73 2.29
CA PHE A 140 -10.61 -11.13 2.28
C PHE A 140 -10.61 -9.72 1.70
N GLY A 141 -11.37 -9.49 0.62
CA GLY A 141 -11.50 -8.17 0.01
C GLY A 141 -12.13 -7.15 0.97
N VAL A 142 -13.22 -7.53 1.64
CA VAL A 142 -13.91 -6.68 2.63
C VAL A 142 -12.99 -6.37 3.82
N VAL A 143 -12.30 -7.35 4.37
CA VAL A 143 -11.37 -7.14 5.50
C VAL A 143 -10.26 -6.16 5.12
N THR A 144 -9.63 -6.35 3.96
CA THR A 144 -8.56 -5.47 3.47
C THR A 144 -9.08 -4.05 3.24
N MET A 145 -10.26 -3.92 2.64
CA MET A 145 -10.94 -2.63 2.44
C MET A 145 -11.18 -1.89 3.77
N LEU A 146 -11.62 -2.60 4.82
CA LEU A 146 -11.84 -2.00 6.14
C LEU A 146 -10.53 -1.58 6.81
N ILE A 147 -9.45 -2.34 6.64
CA ILE A 147 -8.11 -1.98 7.12
C ILE A 147 -7.64 -0.69 6.43
N ASP A 148 -7.77 -0.60 5.11
CA ASP A 148 -7.38 0.59 4.34
C ASP A 148 -8.22 1.81 4.72
N ALA A 149 -9.54 1.65 4.86
CA ALA A 149 -10.43 2.71 5.29
C ALA A 149 -10.04 3.22 6.69
N THR A 150 -9.76 2.31 7.62
CA THR A 150 -9.32 2.66 8.98
C THR A 150 -7.98 3.39 8.97
N ALA A 151 -7.02 2.92 8.16
CA ALA A 151 -5.71 3.56 8.01
C ALA A 151 -5.82 4.99 7.48
N VAL A 152 -6.66 5.20 6.46
CA VAL A 152 -6.94 6.52 5.89
C VAL A 152 -7.60 7.42 6.93
N VAL A 153 -8.64 6.94 7.63
CA VAL A 153 -9.33 7.73 8.68
C VAL A 153 -8.35 8.15 9.77
N LEU A 154 -7.55 7.23 10.31
CA LEU A 154 -6.53 7.53 11.32
C LEU A 154 -5.49 8.53 10.82
N MET A 155 -5.11 8.46 9.54
CA MET A 155 -4.17 9.39 8.92
C MET A 155 -4.73 10.81 8.80
N TYR A 156 -6.05 10.99 8.70
CA TYR A 156 -6.70 12.30 8.57
C TYR A 156 -7.35 12.81 9.87
N GLN A 157 -7.22 12.07 10.99
CA GLN A 157 -7.80 12.50 12.25
C GLN A 157 -7.31 13.90 12.68
N PRO A 158 -8.22 14.77 13.19
CA PRO A 158 -7.90 16.15 13.58
C PRO A 158 -6.78 16.24 14.62
N ALA A 159 -6.72 15.26 15.54
CA ALA A 159 -5.69 15.12 16.57
C ALA A 159 -4.25 15.06 16.01
N VAL A 160 -4.11 14.73 14.72
CA VAL A 160 -2.83 14.56 14.02
C VAL A 160 -2.53 15.73 13.07
N SER A 161 -3.56 16.50 12.68
CA SER A 161 -3.44 17.61 11.72
C SER A 161 -2.51 18.73 12.21
N GLY A 162 -2.42 18.94 13.54
CA GLY A 162 -1.51 19.88 14.17
C GLY A 162 -0.03 19.50 14.01
N TYR A 163 0.30 18.20 14.03
CA TYR A 163 1.67 17.72 13.85
C TYR A 163 2.21 18.08 12.45
N PHE A 164 1.42 17.83 11.40
CA PHE A 164 1.83 18.16 10.03
C PHE A 164 1.94 19.67 9.77
N ARG A 165 1.19 20.51 10.50
CA ARG A 165 1.36 21.98 10.48
C ARG A 165 2.64 22.41 11.20
N SER A 166 3.00 21.75 12.31
CA SER A 166 4.23 22.05 13.07
C SER A 166 5.54 21.68 12.34
N VAL A 167 5.55 20.62 11.53
CA VAL A 167 6.72 20.25 10.72
C VAL A 167 6.92 21.23 9.55
N ARG A 168 5.84 21.80 9.02
CA ARG A 168 5.89 22.83 7.97
C ARG A 168 6.52 24.13 8.46
N SER A 169 6.18 24.59 9.67
CA SER A 169 6.69 25.86 10.21
C SER A 169 8.20 25.82 10.49
N VAL A 170 8.77 24.67 10.88
CA VAL A 170 10.21 24.53 11.11
C VAL A 170 11.01 24.61 9.79
N SER A 171 10.45 24.10 8.69
CA SER A 171 11.13 24.06 7.39
C SER A 171 11.09 25.39 6.64
N ALA A 172 10.22 26.32 7.06
CA ALA A 172 9.98 27.61 6.43
C ALA A 172 10.66 28.77 7.16
N THR A 173 11.64 28.53 8.04
CA THR A 173 12.41 29.61 8.67
C THR A 173 13.16 30.36 7.57
N PRO A 174 12.82 31.63 7.27
CA PRO A 174 13.57 32.42 6.31
C PRO A 174 15.01 32.60 6.83
N PRO A 175 16.02 32.75 5.96
CA PRO A 175 17.33 33.19 6.43
C PRO A 175 17.12 34.49 7.21
N GLN A 176 17.58 34.51 8.47
CA GLN A 176 17.66 35.76 9.24
C GLN A 176 18.52 36.71 8.41
N VAL A 177 17.88 37.69 7.77
CA VAL A 177 18.58 38.81 7.17
C VAL A 177 19.17 39.57 8.35
N ALA A 178 20.47 39.40 8.56
CA ALA A 178 21.22 40.11 9.56
C ALA A 178 21.28 41.58 9.14
N ASN A 179 20.24 42.35 9.49
CA ASN A 179 20.30 43.80 9.46
C ASN A 179 21.11 44.25 10.67
N GLY A 180 22.42 44.20 10.50
CA GLY A 180 23.39 44.87 11.34
C GLY A 180 24.04 46.00 10.57
N LEU A 181 23.67 47.23 10.97
CA LEU A 181 24.30 48.53 10.72
C LEU A 181 23.99 49.21 9.38
#